data_AF-A0AAN5CW72-F1
#
_entry.id   AF-A0AAN5CW72-F1
#
_cell.length_a   1.000
_cell.length_b   1.000
_cell.length_c   1.000
_cell.angle_alpha   90.00
_cell.angle_beta   90.00
_cell.angle_gamma   90.00
#
_symmetry.space_group_name_H-M   'P 1'
#
loop_
_entity.id
_entity.type
_entity.pdbx_description
1 polymer ?
#
loop_
_entity_poly.entity_id
_entity_poly.type
_entity_poly.pdbx_seq_one_letter_code
_entity_poly.pdbx_strand_id
1 'polypeptide(L)'
;KMPSSTKLPLKDPTVFLPIEILAMLGICFPALSIYLCIITSFFSNADKIAHYSIPTCPHVKSGITPVSYTIATWAPQRQLWMIALLLHFPARTLLMMMIPQMWSACRLWRLA
;
A
#
# COMPACT_ATOMS: atom_id res chain seq x y z
N LYS A 1 -12.98 37.15 -7.89
CA LYS A 1 -11.70 37.23 -7.15
C LYS A 1 -11.62 36.00 -6.25
N MET A 2 -10.93 34.94 -6.70
CA MET A 2 -10.77 33.72 -5.90
C MET A 2 -9.95 34.08 -4.63
N PRO A 3 -10.39 33.67 -3.43
CA PRO A 3 -9.59 33.90 -2.23
C PRO A 3 -8.30 33.09 -2.35
N SER A 4 -7.19 33.78 -2.05
CA SER A 4 -5.84 33.28 -2.11
C SER A 4 -5.68 32.06 -1.21
N SER A 5 -4.84 31.12 -1.69
CA SER A 5 -4.29 29.98 -0.98
C SER A 5 -3.79 30.39 0.41
N THR A 6 -4.68 30.35 1.39
CA THR A 6 -4.35 30.56 2.79
C THR A 6 -3.86 29.20 3.26
N LYS A 7 -2.54 29.07 3.39
CA LYS A 7 -1.92 27.90 4.01
C LYS A 7 -2.62 27.67 5.34
N LEU A 8 -3.38 26.57 5.44
CA LEU A 8 -4.02 26.15 6.69
C LEU A 8 -2.95 26.19 7.80
N PRO A 9 -3.28 26.66 9.01
CA PRO A 9 -2.42 26.42 10.17
C PRO A 9 -2.52 24.93 10.51
N LEU A 10 -1.74 24.13 9.78
CA LEU A 10 -1.45 22.76 10.14
C LEU A 10 -0.75 22.85 11.48
N LYS A 11 -1.44 22.42 12.54
CA LYS A 11 -0.79 22.14 13.82
C LYS A 11 0.30 21.11 13.52
N ASP A 12 1.56 21.50 13.70
CA ASP A 12 2.69 20.61 13.45
C ASP A 12 2.46 19.32 14.23
N PRO A 13 2.36 18.18 13.55
CA PRO A 13 2.11 16.94 14.25
C PRO A 13 3.26 16.67 15.22
N THR A 14 2.93 16.21 16.42
CA THR A 14 3.83 15.95 17.54
C THR A 14 4.86 14.83 17.27
N VAL A 15 5.00 14.37 16.02
CA VAL A 15 5.79 13.22 15.59
C VAL A 15 6.85 13.68 14.59
N PHE A 16 8.05 13.13 14.72
CA PHE A 16 9.28 13.51 13.99
C PHE A 16 9.22 13.35 12.45
N LEU A 17 8.14 12.78 11.89
CA LEU A 17 8.00 12.51 10.45
C LEU A 17 6.89 13.34 9.79
N PRO A 18 7.14 13.98 8.63
CA PRO A 18 6.12 14.71 7.89
C PRO A 18 5.05 13.76 7.33
N ILE A 19 3.81 14.24 7.32
CA ILE A 19 2.62 13.47 6.93
C ILE A 19 2.70 13.06 5.46
N GLU A 20 3.30 13.87 4.58
CA GLU A 20 3.44 13.52 3.16
C GLU A 20 4.30 12.26 2.97
N ILE A 21 5.43 12.16 3.69
CA ILE A 21 6.32 10.98 3.62
C ILE A 21 5.60 9.76 4.18
N LEU A 22 4.89 9.92 5.29
CA LEU A 22 4.12 8.84 5.90
C LEU A 22 2.99 8.34 4.98
N ALA A 23 2.31 9.25 4.29
CA ALA A 23 1.28 8.94 3.29
C ALA A 23 1.87 8.21 2.07
N MET A 24 3.02 8.68 1.57
CA MET A 24 3.74 8.01 0.49
C MET A 24 4.20 6.61 0.87
N LEU A 25 4.75 6.42 2.07
CA LEU A 25 5.11 5.09 2.59
C LEU A 25 3.88 4.21 2.80
N GLY A 26 2.77 4.76 3.30
CA GLY A 26 1.53 4.03 3.48
C GLY A 26 0.92 3.54 2.16
N ILE A 27 1.03 4.29 1.07
CA ILE A 27 0.36 3.97 -0.20
C ILE A 27 1.30 3.28 -1.19
N CYS A 28 2.50 3.83 -1.40
CA CYS A 28 3.40 3.38 -2.45
C CYS A 28 4.09 2.05 -2.11
N PHE A 29 4.44 1.82 -0.85
CA PHE A 29 5.21 0.64 -0.45
C PHE A 29 4.47 -0.70 -0.71
N PRO A 30 3.19 -0.88 -0.31
CA PRO A 30 2.45 -2.09 -0.67
C PRO A 30 2.22 -2.21 -2.18
N ALA A 31 1.93 -1.12 -2.88
CA ALA A 31 1.72 -1.13 -4.32
C ALA A 31 2.98 -1.56 -5.10
N LEU A 32 4.13 -1.00 -4.76
CA LEU A 32 5.41 -1.35 -5.37
C LEU A 32 5.77 -2.81 -5.09
N SER A 33 5.50 -3.28 -3.87
CA SER A 33 5.80 -4.64 -3.44
C SER A 33 4.97 -5.67 -4.20
N ILE A 34 3.68 -5.41 -4.47
CA ILE A 34 2.84 -6.29 -5.31
C ILE A 34 3.42 -6.38 -6.72
N TYR A 35 3.80 -5.24 -7.32
CA TYR A 35 4.31 -5.20 -8.68
C TYR A 35 5.62 -5.99 -8.82
N LEU A 36 6.53 -5.83 -7.86
CA LEU A 36 7.76 -6.61 -7.78
C LEU A 36 7.48 -8.11 -7.59
N CYS A 37 6.51 -8.49 -6.74
CA CYS A 37 6.13 -9.89 -6.55
C CYS A 37 5.59 -10.53 -7.83
N ILE A 38 4.80 -9.78 -8.63
CA ILE A 38 4.27 -10.27 -9.90
C ILE A 38 5.42 -10.49 -10.89
N ILE A 39 6.27 -9.48 -11.11
CA ILE A 39 7.38 -9.56 -12.07
C ILE A 39 8.31 -10.72 -11.70
N THR A 40 8.77 -10.78 -10.45
CA THR A 40 9.68 -11.82 -9.99
C THR A 40 9.06 -13.22 -10.09
N SER A 41 7.74 -13.35 -9.92
CA SER A 41 7.05 -14.63 -10.10
C SER A 41 7.07 -15.09 -11.55
N PHE A 42 6.85 -14.18 -12.50
CA PHE A 42 6.95 -14.50 -13.93
C PHE A 42 8.36 -14.91 -14.33
N PHE A 43 9.40 -14.29 -13.79
CA PHE A 43 10.79 -14.65 -14.10
C PHE A 43 11.24 -15.94 -13.41
N SER A 44 10.92 -16.14 -12.13
CA SER A 44 11.48 -17.24 -11.34
C SER A 44 10.68 -18.53 -11.43
N ASN A 45 9.37 -18.44 -11.71
CA ASN A 45 8.43 -19.57 -11.65
C ASN A 45 7.57 -19.67 -12.92
N ALA A 46 8.08 -19.21 -14.07
CA ALA A 46 7.38 -19.25 -15.36
C ALA A 46 6.81 -20.64 -15.67
N ASP A 47 7.61 -21.69 -15.47
CA ASP A 47 7.21 -23.08 -15.77
C ASP A 47 6.04 -23.54 -14.89
N LYS A 48 6.05 -23.18 -13.60
CA LYS A 48 4.99 -23.53 -12.65
C LYS A 48 3.68 -22.79 -12.98
N ILE A 49 3.80 -21.54 -13.46
CA ILE A 49 2.66 -20.70 -13.84
C ILE A 49 2.02 -21.21 -15.13
N ALA A 50 2.82 -21.64 -16.11
CA ALA A 50 2.32 -22.20 -17.38
C ALA A 50 1.51 -23.50 -17.20
N HIS A 51 1.77 -24.23 -16.12
CA HIS A 51 1.05 -25.45 -15.74
C HIS A 51 -0.02 -25.23 -14.67
N TYR A 52 -0.33 -23.98 -14.30
CA TYR A 52 -1.36 -23.69 -13.31
C TYR A 52 -2.76 -24.01 -13.87
N SER A 53 -3.44 -24.95 -13.20
CA SER A 53 -4.83 -25.31 -13.46
C SER A 53 -5.71 -24.91 -12.29
N ILE A 54 -6.92 -24.43 -12.57
CA ILE A 54 -7.90 -24.11 -11.54
C ILE A 54 -8.36 -25.43 -10.88
N PRO A 55 -8.38 -25.55 -9.54
CA PRO A 55 -8.74 -26.80 -8.87
C PRO A 55 -10.15 -27.30 -9.21
N THR A 56 -11.07 -26.39 -9.53
CA THR A 56 -12.44 -26.71 -9.93
C THR A 56 -12.55 -27.22 -11.38
N CYS A 57 -11.59 -26.91 -12.25
CA CYS A 57 -11.61 -27.29 -13.68
C CYS A 57 -10.16 -27.56 -14.16
N PRO A 58 -9.63 -28.78 -13.98
CA PRO A 58 -8.22 -29.08 -14.30
C PRO A 58 -7.89 -29.01 -15.80
N HIS A 59 -8.90 -29.03 -16.66
CA HIS A 59 -8.78 -28.91 -18.12
C HIS A 59 -8.54 -27.46 -18.59
N VAL A 60 -8.80 -26.47 -17.72
CA VAL A 60 -8.63 -25.05 -18.04
C VAL A 60 -7.30 -24.59 -17.48
N LYS A 61 -6.31 -24.43 -18.37
CA LYS A 61 -5.02 -23.81 -18.05
C LYS A 61 -5.19 -22.30 -18.02
N SER A 62 -4.73 -21.66 -16.95
CA SER A 62 -4.68 -20.21 -16.87
C SER A 62 -3.23 -19.75 -16.99
N GLY A 63 -2.93 -18.95 -18.01
CA GLY A 63 -1.61 -18.32 -18.15
C GLY A 63 -1.35 -17.21 -17.13
N ILE A 64 -2.38 -16.79 -16.40
CA ILE A 64 -2.29 -15.77 -15.35
C ILE A 64 -2.66 -16.43 -14.02
N THR A 65 -1.73 -16.40 -13.07
CA THR A 65 -2.00 -16.85 -11.70
C THR A 65 -2.61 -15.71 -10.88
N PRO A 66 -3.46 -16.02 -9.89
CA PRO A 66 -4.00 -14.99 -9.02
C PRO A 66 -2.88 -14.30 -8.22
N VAL A 67 -3.04 -13.00 -7.96
CA VAL A 67 -2.03 -12.18 -7.25
C VAL A 67 -1.71 -12.73 -5.87
N SER A 68 -2.68 -13.35 -5.19
CA SER A 68 -2.43 -14.03 -3.91
C SER A 68 -1.47 -15.22 -4.06
N TYR A 69 -1.53 -15.96 -5.16
CA TYR A 69 -0.63 -17.08 -5.44
C TYR A 69 0.80 -16.60 -5.75
N THR A 70 0.95 -15.51 -6.51
CA THR A 70 2.28 -14.95 -6.81
C THR A 70 2.97 -14.38 -5.57
N ILE A 71 2.19 -13.83 -4.64
CA ILE A 71 2.70 -13.23 -3.40
C ILE A 71 3.00 -14.28 -2.32
N ALA A 72 2.08 -15.23 -2.08
CA ALA A 72 2.13 -16.06 -0.88
C ALA A 72 2.85 -17.41 -1.05
N THR A 73 3.01 -17.89 -2.28
CA THR A 73 3.45 -19.27 -2.54
C THR A 73 4.96 -19.44 -2.53
N TRP A 74 5.70 -18.41 -2.95
CA TRP A 74 7.12 -18.50 -3.25
C TRP A 74 7.97 -17.60 -2.35
N ALA A 75 9.15 -18.09 -1.94
CA ALA A 75 10.23 -17.23 -1.43
C ALA A 75 11.07 -16.78 -2.62
N PRO A 76 11.51 -15.50 -2.71
CA PRO A 76 11.50 -14.46 -1.67
C PRO A 76 10.25 -13.55 -1.67
N GLN A 77 9.27 -13.72 -2.58
CA GLN A 77 8.10 -12.84 -2.69
C GLN A 77 7.33 -12.71 -1.37
N ARG A 78 7.10 -13.83 -0.67
CA ARG A 78 6.42 -13.84 0.62
C ARG A 78 7.12 -12.97 1.67
N GLN A 79 8.45 -12.98 1.69
CA GLN A 79 9.22 -12.19 2.67
C GLN A 79 9.15 -10.70 2.34
N LEU A 80 9.28 -10.34 1.05
CA LEU A 80 9.11 -8.96 0.59
C LEU A 80 7.72 -8.42 0.94
N TRP A 81 6.69 -9.23 0.72
CA TRP A 81 5.32 -8.86 1.07
C TRP A 81 5.11 -8.68 2.58
N MET A 82 5.69 -9.55 3.40
CA MET A 82 5.61 -9.42 4.86
C MET A 82 6.32 -8.15 5.36
N ILE A 83 7.47 -7.80 4.78
CA ILE A 83 8.17 -6.52 5.10
C ILE A 83 7.30 -5.34 4.70
N ALA A 84 6.67 -5.38 3.52
CA ALA A 84 5.79 -4.32 3.05
C ALA A 84 4.60 -4.12 3.99
N LEU A 85 3.98 -5.20 4.47
CA LEU A 85 2.89 -5.15 5.44
C LEU A 85 3.35 -4.62 6.80
N LEU A 86 4.54 -5.04 7.25
CA LEU A 86 5.12 -4.59 8.52
C LEU A 86 5.42 -3.09 8.54
N LEU A 87 5.78 -2.51 7.39
CA LEU A 87 5.96 -1.05 7.25
C LEU A 87 4.63 -0.32 7.00
N HIS A 88 3.74 -0.93 6.21
CA HIS A 88 2.44 -0.34 5.86
C HIS A 88 1.53 -0.16 7.09
N PHE A 89 1.43 -1.18 7.94
CA PHE A 89 0.52 -1.17 9.09
C PHE A 89 0.79 -0.03 10.10
N PRO A 90 2.03 0.18 10.60
CA PRO A 90 2.33 1.30 11.48
C PRO A 90 2.20 2.64 10.76
N ALA A 91 2.62 2.75 9.49
CA ALA A 91 2.45 3.98 8.72
C ALA A 91 0.98 4.39 8.59
N ARG A 92 0.11 3.44 8.28
CA ARG A 92 -1.33 3.68 8.16
C ARG A 92 -1.99 3.97 9.51
N THR A 93 -1.55 3.31 10.58
CA THR A 93 -2.03 3.58 11.94
C THR A 93 -1.69 5.01 12.37
N LEU A 94 -0.45 5.45 12.13
CA LEU A 94 -0.02 6.81 12.42
C LEU A 94 -0.81 7.85 11.60
N LEU A 95 -1.02 7.62 10.30
CA LEU A 95 -1.87 8.50 9.47
C LEU A 95 -3.29 8.63 10.03
N MET A 96 -3.90 7.50 10.41
CA MET A 96 -5.26 7.49 10.97
C MET A 96 -5.36 8.25 12.30
N MET A 97 -4.30 8.29 13.09
CA MET A 97 -4.25 9.10 14.32
C MET A 97 -4.02 10.59 14.03
N MET A 98 -3.26 10.94 13.00
CA MET A 98 -2.89 12.33 12.67
C MET A 98 -3.99 13.09 11.93
N ILE A 99 -4.68 12.45 10.97
CA ILE A 99 -5.70 13.10 10.13
C ILE A 99 -6.83 13.75 10.95
N PRO A 100 -7.41 13.10 11.99
CA PRO A 100 -8.44 13.73 12.82
C PRO A 100 -7.97 14.97 13.57
N GLN A 101 -6.70 15.00 14.00
CA GLN A 101 -6.13 16.16 14.69
C GLN A 101 -6.07 17.37 13.75
N MET A 102 -5.63 17.17 12.51
CA MET A 102 -5.65 18.23 11.49
C MET A 102 -7.08 18.70 11.18
N TRP A 103 -8.04 17.77 11.12
CA TRP A 103 -9.42 18.10 10.78
C TRP A 103 -10.15 18.87 11.90
N SER A 104 -9.84 18.58 13.17
CA SER A 104 -10.35 19.37 14.30
C SER A 104 -9.87 20.83 14.26
N ALA A 105 -8.62 21.08 13.85
CA ALA A 105 -8.10 22.44 13.66
C ALA A 105 -8.81 23.18 12.51
N CYS A 106 -9.16 22.48 11.44
CA CYS A 106 -9.90 23.05 10.30
C CYS A 106 -11.39 23.28 10.61
N ARG A 107 -12.00 22.50 11.51
CA ARG A 107 -13.41 22.66 11.90
C ARG A 107 -13.62 23.91 12.76
N LEU A 108 -12.65 24.25 13.61
CA LEU A 108 -12.64 25.48 14.41
C LEU A 108 -12.66 26.76 13.55
N TRP A 109 -11.98 26.76 12.39
CA TRP A 109 -12.01 27.88 11.44
C TRP A 109 -13.35 28.08 10.71
N ARG A 110 -14.24 27.08 10.72
CA ARG A 110 -15.52 27.16 10.01
C ARG A 110 -16.65 27.75 10.89
N LEU A 111 -16.36 27.98 12.17
CA LEU A 111 -17.29 28.49 13.18
C LEU A 111 -16.92 29.90 13.67
N ALA A 112 -15.80 30.47 13.20
CA ALA A 112 -15.36 31.84 13.45
C ALA A 112 -15.52 32.67 12.17
#